data_AF-A0A418MMV3-F1
#
_entry.id   AF-A0A418MMV3-F1
#
_cell.length_a   1.000
_cell.length_b   1.000
_cell.length_c   1.000
_cell.angle_alpha   90.00
_cell.angle_beta   90.00
_cell.angle_gamma   90.00
#
_symmetry.space_group_name_H-M   'P 1'
#
loop_
_entity.id
_entity.type
_entity.pdbx_description
1 polymer ?
#
loop_
_entity_poly.entity_id
_entity_poly.type
_entity_poly.pdbx_seq_one_letter_code
_entity_poly.pdbx_strand_id
1 'polypeptide(L)'
;MPPPSPHPEESAPGPKAVALDVSAVPVPEPFYCRRCRRALNIRFNNLGMIVEYLHAAEQRGQTSDHRPEPAPVTEIPDPIIECDFCSAPDAAWIYRCANQVTDARRVTARVVAVGDYQARRHAARVRRTDTEHAFTQAWGERWSACEECAHLIEARDLYGLIGRVADAMPAKLTRGTHLMRTRGQLHERYSDVFNTLAPGRGRIAPGHPLGVWTQPPGEAP
;
A
#
# COMPACT_ATOMS: atom_id res chain seq x y z
N MET A 1 40.90 46.23 28.51
CA MET A 1 39.42 46.24 28.51
C MET A 1 38.93 45.68 27.17
N PRO A 2 38.46 44.43 27.14
CA PRO A 2 37.81 43.84 25.96
C PRO A 2 36.29 44.17 25.95
N PRO A 3 35.63 44.17 24.78
CA PRO A 3 34.19 44.44 24.71
C PRO A 3 33.37 43.22 25.18
N PRO A 4 32.12 43.41 25.64
CA PRO A 4 31.28 42.32 26.12
C PRO A 4 30.70 41.52 24.94
N SER A 5 30.73 40.20 25.06
CA SER A 5 30.08 39.25 24.15
C SER A 5 28.55 39.40 24.21
N PRO A 6 27.83 39.36 23.08
CA PRO A 6 26.37 39.33 23.13
C PRO A 6 25.88 37.95 23.59
N HIS A 7 24.86 37.97 24.43
CA HIS A 7 24.13 36.79 24.91
C HIS A 7 23.50 36.01 23.74
N PRO A 8 23.39 34.67 23.83
CA PRO A 8 22.69 33.88 22.81
C PRO A 8 21.20 34.19 22.88
N GLU A 9 20.64 34.69 21.78
CA GLU A 9 19.20 34.83 21.58
C GLU A 9 18.52 33.47 21.73
N GLU A 10 17.44 33.50 22.50
CA GLU A 10 16.52 32.41 22.78
C GLU A 10 15.83 32.00 21.46
N SER A 11 16.27 30.87 20.90
CA SER A 11 15.68 30.29 19.69
C SER A 11 14.19 30.02 19.90
N ALA A 12 13.36 30.74 19.16
CA ALA A 12 11.91 30.55 19.11
C ALA A 12 11.54 29.07 18.85
N PRO A 13 10.44 28.57 19.44
CA PRO A 13 9.98 27.21 19.18
C PRO A 13 9.62 27.07 17.70
N GLY A 14 10.33 26.18 17.00
CA GLY A 14 10.01 25.82 15.62
C GLY A 14 8.56 25.34 15.48
N PRO A 15 7.94 25.52 14.32
CA PRO A 15 6.54 25.14 14.12
C PRO A 15 6.37 23.65 14.41
N LYS A 16 5.52 23.34 15.38
CA LYS A 16 5.08 21.97 15.67
C LYS A 16 4.58 21.36 14.36
N ALA A 17 5.20 20.25 13.96
CA ALA A 17 4.70 19.41 12.89
C ALA A 17 3.24 19.08 13.20
N VAL A 18 2.32 19.67 12.43
CA VAL A 18 0.92 19.32 12.45
C VAL A 18 0.89 17.88 11.95
N ALA A 19 0.71 16.93 12.89
CA ALA A 19 0.32 15.59 12.54
C ALA A 19 -0.99 15.73 11.77
N LEU A 20 -0.93 15.53 10.45
CA LEU A 20 -2.11 15.42 9.63
C LEU A 20 -2.92 14.26 10.21
N ASP A 21 -4.06 14.58 10.79
CA ASP A 21 -5.04 13.61 11.22
C ASP A 21 -5.65 12.98 9.95
N VAL A 22 -4.99 11.94 9.45
CA VAL A 22 -5.38 11.21 8.23
C VAL A 22 -6.70 10.45 8.45
N SER A 23 -7.22 10.39 9.68
CA SER A 23 -8.45 9.68 10.03
C SER A 23 -9.72 10.37 9.50
N ALA A 24 -9.66 11.60 8.99
CA ALA A 24 -10.84 12.36 8.55
C ALA A 24 -11.00 12.50 7.03
N VAL A 25 -10.13 11.89 6.21
CA VAL A 25 -10.29 11.95 4.75
C VAL A 25 -11.42 10.99 4.33
N PRO A 26 -12.52 11.48 3.74
CA PRO A 26 -13.57 10.60 3.20
C PRO A 26 -12.93 9.64 2.20
N VAL A 27 -13.03 8.34 2.47
CA VAL A 27 -12.43 7.32 1.61
C VAL A 27 -13.08 7.43 0.23
N PRO A 28 -12.30 7.69 -0.84
CA PRO A 28 -12.86 7.70 -2.18
C PRO A 28 -13.40 6.29 -2.47
N GLU A 29 -14.59 6.22 -3.05
CA GLU A 29 -15.08 4.98 -3.66
C GLU A 29 -13.98 4.40 -4.56
N PRO A 30 -13.71 3.08 -4.53
CA PRO A 30 -12.58 2.53 -5.26
C PRO A 30 -12.74 2.84 -6.76
N PHE A 31 -11.70 3.43 -7.33
CA PHE A 31 -11.67 3.80 -8.74
C PHE A 31 -11.18 2.64 -9.59
N TYR A 32 -11.85 2.46 -10.72
CA TYR A 32 -11.54 1.46 -11.72
C TYR A 32 -11.36 2.13 -13.08
N CYS A 33 -10.64 1.47 -13.97
CA CYS A 33 -10.45 1.96 -15.32
C CYS A 33 -11.60 1.53 -16.22
N ARG A 34 -12.30 2.46 -16.88
CA ARG A 34 -13.39 2.15 -17.83
C ARG A 34 -12.96 1.22 -18.95
N ARG A 35 -11.71 1.34 -19.40
CA ARG A 35 -11.19 0.60 -20.55
C ARG A 35 -10.82 -0.84 -20.25
N CYS A 36 -10.11 -1.10 -19.15
CA CYS A 36 -9.67 -2.46 -18.80
C CYS A 36 -10.43 -3.09 -17.64
N ARG A 37 -11.36 -2.35 -17.02
CA ARG A 37 -12.23 -2.77 -15.92
C ARG A 37 -11.49 -3.22 -14.65
N ARG A 38 -10.22 -2.84 -14.49
CA ARG A 38 -9.39 -3.15 -13.30
C ARG A 38 -9.28 -1.96 -12.35
N ALA A 39 -9.03 -2.26 -11.08
CA ALA A 39 -8.79 -1.26 -10.05
C ALA A 39 -7.57 -0.36 -10.40
N LEU A 40 -7.68 0.91 -10.03
CA LEU A 40 -6.63 1.91 -10.18
C LEU A 40 -6.04 2.27 -8.82
N ASN A 41 -4.72 2.40 -8.78
CA ASN A 41 -4.02 2.93 -7.63
C ASN A 41 -4.06 4.46 -7.69
N ILE A 42 -4.26 5.09 -6.54
CA ILE A 42 -4.38 6.54 -6.42
C ILE A 42 -3.12 7.06 -5.75
N ARG A 43 -2.50 8.08 -6.33
CA ARG A 43 -1.39 8.82 -5.70
C ARG A 43 -1.90 10.14 -5.19
N PHE A 44 -1.56 10.42 -3.93
CA PHE A 44 -1.84 11.69 -3.28
C PHE A 44 -0.57 12.54 -3.17
N ASN A 45 -0.72 13.86 -3.17
CA ASN A 45 0.35 14.76 -2.73
C ASN A 45 0.31 14.98 -1.22
N ASN A 46 1.25 15.78 -0.70
CA ASN A 46 1.37 16.10 0.73
C ASN A 46 0.18 16.89 1.31
N LEU A 47 -0.76 17.32 0.46
CA LEU A 47 -2.00 17.99 0.84
C LEU A 47 -3.22 17.04 0.79
N GLY A 48 -3.00 15.75 0.54
CA GLY A 48 -4.09 14.76 0.41
C GLY A 48 -4.87 14.85 -0.90
N MET A 49 -4.40 15.64 -1.89
CA MET A 49 -5.07 15.75 -3.18
C MET A 49 -4.60 14.65 -4.13
N ILE A 50 -5.54 14.04 -4.86
CA ILE A 50 -5.24 13.06 -5.91
C ILE A 50 -4.45 13.76 -7.02
N VAL A 51 -3.25 13.28 -7.30
CA VAL A 51 -2.39 13.80 -8.38
C VAL A 51 -2.28 12.84 -9.56
N GLU A 52 -2.53 11.55 -9.36
CA GLU A 52 -2.39 10.56 -10.42
C GLU A 52 -3.23 9.31 -10.13
N TYR A 53 -3.80 8.74 -11.18
CA TYR A 53 -4.34 7.37 -11.19
C TYR A 53 -3.40 6.48 -11.98
N LEU A 54 -3.11 5.28 -11.49
CA LEU A 54 -2.15 4.37 -12.09
C LEU A 54 -2.69 2.94 -12.13
N HIS A 55 -2.42 2.21 -13.22
CA HIS A 55 -2.53 0.77 -13.19
C HIS A 55 -1.47 0.17 -12.25
N ALA A 56 -1.74 -1.02 -11.72
CA ALA A 56 -0.77 -1.73 -10.88
C ALA A 56 0.59 -1.96 -11.58
N ALA A 57 0.59 -2.11 -12.91
CA ALA A 57 1.82 -2.21 -13.71
C ALA A 57 2.63 -0.90 -13.70
N GLU A 58 1.97 0.24 -13.86
CA GLU A 58 2.59 1.58 -13.86
C GLU A 58 3.18 1.93 -12.50
N GLN A 59 2.51 1.53 -11.42
CA GLN A 59 3.07 1.64 -10.07
C GLN A 59 4.40 0.88 -9.92
N ARG A 60 4.59 -0.21 -10.68
CA ARG A 60 5.83 -1.00 -10.70
C ARG A 60 6.85 -0.50 -11.73
N GLY A 61 6.61 0.66 -12.33
CA GLY A 61 7.48 1.26 -13.35
C GLY A 61 7.39 0.61 -14.73
N GLN A 62 6.32 -0.15 -14.99
CA GLN A 62 6.04 -0.73 -16.31
C GLN A 62 5.09 0.19 -17.09
N THR A 63 5.05 0.05 -18.41
CA THR A 63 4.07 0.74 -19.26
C THR A 63 2.76 -0.03 -19.32
N SER A 64 1.64 0.66 -19.25
CA SER A 64 0.32 0.10 -19.58
C SER A 64 -0.04 0.33 -21.04
N ASP A 65 -0.88 -0.56 -21.59
CA ASP A 65 -1.31 -0.51 -22.99
C ASP A 65 -2.21 0.69 -23.32
N HIS A 66 -2.73 1.36 -22.30
CA HIS A 66 -3.52 2.56 -22.42
C HIS A 66 -3.36 3.43 -21.17
N ARG A 67 -3.74 4.70 -21.30
CA ARG A 67 -3.84 5.61 -20.15
C ARG A 67 -5.01 5.21 -19.25
N PRO A 68 -4.92 5.41 -17.93
CA PRO A 68 -6.04 5.23 -17.00
C PRO A 68 -7.24 6.11 -17.35
N GLU A 69 -8.44 5.52 -17.31
CA GLU A 69 -9.73 6.19 -17.48
C GLU A 69 -10.57 5.98 -16.21
N PRO A 70 -10.32 6.74 -15.13
CA PRO A 70 -10.90 6.47 -13.82
C PRO A 70 -12.43 6.69 -13.81
N ALA A 71 -13.14 5.74 -13.22
CA ALA A 71 -14.55 5.84 -12.85
C ALA A 71 -14.78 5.13 -11.50
N PRO A 72 -15.81 5.51 -10.74
CA PRO A 72 -16.27 4.74 -9.59
C PRO A 72 -16.59 3.29 -10.01
N VAL A 73 -16.31 2.33 -9.12
CA VAL A 73 -16.59 0.90 -9.40
C VAL A 73 -18.05 0.63 -9.78
N THR A 74 -18.99 1.43 -9.25
CA THR A 74 -20.43 1.34 -9.53
C THR A 74 -20.80 1.70 -10.98
N GLU A 75 -19.95 2.43 -11.70
CA GLU A 75 -20.13 2.76 -13.12
C GLU A 75 -19.48 1.73 -14.07
N ILE A 76 -18.70 0.79 -13.54
CA ILE A 76 -17.98 -0.17 -14.37
C ILE A 76 -18.85 -1.40 -14.62
N PRO A 77 -19.13 -1.75 -15.89
CA PRO A 77 -19.83 -2.98 -16.19
C PRO A 77 -18.91 -4.17 -15.93
N ASP A 78 -19.34 -5.08 -15.05
CA ASP A 78 -18.61 -6.32 -14.71
C ASP A 78 -17.12 -6.04 -14.36
N PRO A 79 -16.84 -5.33 -13.25
CA PRO A 79 -15.48 -4.98 -12.88
C PRO A 79 -14.66 -6.24 -12.54
N ILE A 80 -13.39 -6.26 -12.96
CA ILE A 80 -12.46 -7.34 -12.63
C ILE A 80 -11.95 -7.10 -11.21
N ILE A 81 -12.47 -7.88 -10.26
CA ILE A 81 -12.04 -7.82 -8.85
C ILE A 81 -10.92 -8.81 -8.64
N GLU A 82 -9.69 -8.29 -8.57
CA GLU A 82 -8.50 -9.09 -8.29
C GLU A 82 -8.37 -9.32 -6.77
N CYS A 83 -7.73 -10.41 -6.36
CA CYS A 83 -7.39 -10.69 -4.97
C CYS A 83 -6.27 -9.75 -4.52
N ASP A 84 -6.48 -8.98 -3.45
CA ASP A 84 -5.47 -8.03 -2.94
C ASP A 84 -4.20 -8.69 -2.39
N PHE A 85 -4.25 -10.01 -2.17
CA PHE A 85 -3.15 -10.80 -1.63
C PHE A 85 -2.30 -11.44 -2.73
N CYS A 86 -2.92 -12.20 -3.64
CA CYS A 86 -2.21 -12.96 -4.66
C CYS A 86 -2.42 -12.44 -6.10
N SER A 87 -3.23 -11.40 -6.28
CA SER A 87 -3.58 -10.82 -7.59
C SER A 87 -4.31 -11.77 -8.55
N ALA A 88 -4.87 -12.87 -8.04
CA ALA A 88 -5.77 -13.72 -8.83
C ALA A 88 -7.02 -12.94 -9.27
N PRO A 89 -7.49 -13.09 -10.52
CA PRO A 89 -8.54 -12.23 -11.10
C PRO A 89 -9.97 -12.55 -10.65
N ASP A 90 -10.14 -13.56 -9.79
CA ASP A 90 -11.41 -14.15 -9.37
C ASP A 90 -11.61 -14.02 -7.86
N ALA A 91 -11.49 -12.80 -7.33
CA ALA A 91 -11.81 -12.59 -5.93
C ALA A 91 -13.29 -12.94 -5.65
N ALA A 92 -13.50 -13.76 -4.64
CA ALA A 92 -14.81 -14.28 -4.25
C ALA A 92 -15.36 -13.60 -2.99
N TRP A 93 -14.47 -13.01 -2.18
CA TRP A 93 -14.78 -12.49 -0.86
C TRP A 93 -14.24 -11.07 -0.68
N ILE A 94 -14.91 -10.29 0.16
CA ILE A 94 -14.43 -8.99 0.65
C ILE A 94 -14.40 -9.02 2.17
N TYR A 95 -13.25 -8.67 2.72
CA TYR A 95 -13.03 -8.43 4.14
C TYR A 95 -13.05 -6.94 4.43
N ARG A 96 -13.42 -6.58 5.66
CA ARG A 96 -13.23 -5.22 6.17
C ARG A 96 -12.10 -5.22 7.18
N CYS A 97 -11.22 -4.24 7.08
CA CYS A 97 -10.16 -3.97 8.04
C CYS A 97 -10.02 -2.47 8.27
N ALA A 98 -9.19 -2.05 9.23
CA ALA A 98 -8.91 -0.63 9.39
C ALA A 98 -8.26 -0.08 8.12
N ASN A 99 -8.51 1.20 7.81
CA ASN A 99 -7.93 1.83 6.63
C ASN A 99 -6.40 1.71 6.66
N GLN A 100 -5.83 1.08 5.64
CA GLN A 100 -4.39 0.88 5.55
C GLN A 100 -3.78 1.98 4.69
N VAL A 101 -2.84 2.71 5.27
CA VAL A 101 -2.11 3.77 4.58
C VAL A 101 -0.62 3.46 4.69
N THR A 102 0.01 3.10 3.58
CA THR A 102 1.47 2.96 3.54
C THR A 102 2.11 4.30 3.21
N ASP A 103 2.85 4.84 4.17
CA ASP A 103 3.78 5.95 3.95
C ASP A 103 5.09 5.41 3.37
N ALA A 104 5.26 5.54 2.06
CA ALA A 104 6.48 5.13 1.39
C ALA A 104 7.51 6.26 1.45
N ARG A 105 8.80 5.92 1.63
CA ARG A 105 9.91 6.87 1.45
C ARG A 105 10.77 6.49 0.26
N ARG A 106 11.08 7.48 -0.59
CA ARG A 106 11.97 7.29 -1.75
C ARG A 106 13.37 7.74 -1.36
N VAL A 107 14.35 6.89 -1.63
CA VAL A 107 15.77 7.28 -1.51
C VAL A 107 16.11 8.27 -2.61
N THR A 108 16.52 9.48 -2.24
CA THR A 108 16.93 10.55 -3.15
C THR A 108 18.43 10.62 -3.32
N ALA A 109 19.19 10.33 -2.26
CA ALA A 109 20.64 10.26 -2.33
C ALA A 109 21.23 9.23 -1.36
N ARG A 110 22.41 8.69 -1.72
CA ARG A 110 23.23 7.87 -0.84
C ARG A 110 24.60 8.52 -0.71
N VAL A 111 24.94 8.93 0.50
CA VAL A 111 26.24 9.53 0.81
C VAL A 111 27.23 8.41 1.13
N VAL A 112 28.31 8.34 0.36
CA VAL A 112 29.43 7.41 0.54
C VAL A 112 30.72 8.20 0.72
N ALA A 113 31.70 7.64 1.43
CA ALA A 113 33.02 8.28 1.51
C ALA A 113 33.74 8.15 0.15
N VAL A 114 34.34 9.23 -0.33
CA VAL A 114 35.01 9.26 -1.65
C VAL A 114 36.08 8.18 -1.77
N GLY A 115 36.93 8.00 -0.76
CA GLY A 115 37.97 6.96 -0.76
C GLY A 115 37.40 5.53 -0.81
N ASP A 116 36.29 5.28 -0.10
CA ASP A 116 35.62 3.98 -0.12
C ASP A 116 34.94 3.71 -1.47
N TYR A 117 34.35 4.75 -2.07
CA TYR A 117 33.81 4.67 -3.42
C TYR A 117 34.88 4.45 -4.48
N GLN A 118 36.05 5.08 -4.37
CA GLN A 118 37.15 4.84 -5.31
C GLN A 118 37.65 3.39 -5.22
N ALA A 119 37.75 2.83 -4.01
CA ALA A 119 38.22 1.47 -3.79
C ALA A 119 37.19 0.39 -4.16
N ARG A 120 35.90 0.61 -3.87
CA ARG A 120 34.86 -0.44 -3.93
C ARG A 120 33.70 -0.14 -4.88
N ARG A 121 33.63 1.09 -5.41
CA ARG A 121 32.61 1.55 -6.36
C ARG A 121 31.20 1.25 -5.85
N HIS A 122 30.46 0.38 -6.54
CA HIS A 122 29.09 0.01 -6.20
C HIS A 122 28.96 -0.76 -4.88
N ALA A 123 30.06 -1.26 -4.31
CA ALA A 123 30.11 -1.91 -2.99
C ALA A 123 30.55 -0.97 -1.86
N ALA A 124 30.66 0.33 -2.11
CA ALA A 124 30.99 1.31 -1.06
C ALA A 124 29.92 1.36 0.02
N ARG A 125 30.35 1.47 1.28
CA ARG A 125 29.44 1.51 2.43
C ARG A 125 28.71 2.85 2.46
N VAL A 126 27.39 2.79 2.40
CA VAL A 126 26.52 3.96 2.54
C VAL A 126 26.60 4.48 3.98
N ARG A 127 26.97 5.75 4.14
CA ARG A 127 27.05 6.44 5.44
C ARG A 127 25.74 7.12 5.81
N ARG A 128 25.06 7.69 4.83
CA ARG A 128 23.76 8.36 4.99
C ARG A 128 22.90 8.07 3.78
N THR A 129 21.62 7.82 4.02
CA THR A 129 20.60 7.69 2.97
C THR A 129 19.65 8.86 3.15
N ASP A 130 19.63 9.76 2.19
CA ASP A 130 18.64 10.84 2.14
C ASP A 130 17.37 10.28 1.51
N THR A 131 16.24 10.55 2.17
CA THR A 131 14.94 10.07 1.74
C THR A 131 13.96 11.23 1.73
N GLU A 132 13.09 11.26 0.73
CA GLU A 132 11.90 12.12 0.71
C GLU A 132 10.64 11.28 0.95
N HIS A 133 9.56 11.91 1.40
CA HIS A 133 8.24 11.27 1.37
C HIS A 133 7.95 10.91 -0.08
N ALA A 134 7.80 9.61 -0.33
CA ALA A 134 7.24 9.15 -1.58
C ALA A 134 5.71 9.24 -1.49
N PHE A 135 5.05 8.72 -2.51
CA PHE A 135 3.60 8.75 -2.58
C PHE A 135 3.01 7.83 -1.52
N THR A 136 2.13 8.41 -0.70
CA THR A 136 1.27 7.68 0.21
C THR A 136 0.26 6.87 -0.60
N GLN A 137 0.18 5.57 -0.32
CA GLN A 137 -0.83 4.69 -0.90
C GLN A 137 -1.86 4.32 0.16
N ALA A 138 -3.11 4.72 -0.08
CA ALA A 138 -4.25 4.23 0.68
C ALA A 138 -4.76 2.94 0.03
N TRP A 139 -4.84 1.86 0.79
CA TRP A 139 -5.40 0.59 0.34
C TRP A 139 -6.89 0.47 0.66
N GLY A 140 -7.43 1.40 1.46
CA GLY A 140 -8.81 1.38 1.89
C GLY A 140 -9.09 0.34 2.97
N GLU A 141 -10.36 0.27 3.38
CA GLU A 141 -10.86 -0.64 4.42
C GLU A 141 -11.31 -1.99 3.85
N ARG A 142 -11.50 -2.11 2.53
CA ARG A 142 -12.04 -3.32 1.90
C ARG A 142 -10.93 -4.07 1.19
N TRP A 143 -10.75 -5.33 1.56
CA TRP A 143 -9.75 -6.22 0.96
C TRP A 143 -10.43 -7.41 0.30
N SER A 144 -10.23 -7.56 -1.01
CA SER A 144 -10.77 -8.68 -1.78
C SER A 144 -9.85 -9.90 -1.70
N ALA A 145 -10.43 -11.09 -1.57
CA ALA A 145 -9.71 -12.35 -1.50
C ALA A 145 -10.34 -13.40 -2.44
N CYS A 146 -9.49 -14.17 -3.13
CA CYS A 146 -9.94 -15.41 -3.76
C CYS A 146 -10.24 -16.47 -2.68
N GLU A 147 -10.94 -17.55 -3.07
CA GLU A 147 -11.35 -18.63 -2.15
C GLU A 147 -10.18 -19.17 -1.30
N GLU A 148 -9.05 -19.44 -1.95
CA GLU A 148 -7.90 -20.04 -1.27
C GLU A 148 -7.20 -19.07 -0.31
N CYS A 149 -7.15 -17.77 -0.62
CA CYS A 149 -6.64 -16.78 0.33
C CYS A 149 -7.63 -16.56 1.48
N ALA A 150 -8.93 -16.61 1.20
CA ALA A 150 -9.97 -16.50 2.22
C ALA A 150 -9.87 -17.63 3.25
N HIS A 151 -9.64 -18.88 2.82
CA HIS A 151 -9.41 -19.99 3.74
C HIS A 151 -8.24 -19.75 4.70
N LEU A 152 -7.12 -19.20 4.22
CA LEU A 152 -5.96 -18.89 5.05
C LEU A 152 -6.24 -17.73 6.02
N ILE A 153 -6.97 -16.72 5.57
CA ILE A 153 -7.41 -15.60 6.41
C ILE A 153 -8.32 -16.08 7.54
N GLU A 154 -9.30 -16.93 7.22
CA GLU A 154 -10.24 -17.49 8.19
C GLU A 154 -9.55 -18.41 9.21
N ALA A 155 -8.58 -19.20 8.75
CA ALA A 155 -7.72 -19.99 9.62
C ALA A 155 -6.73 -19.16 10.44
N ARG A 156 -6.68 -17.84 10.22
CA ARG A 156 -5.67 -16.92 10.80
C ARG A 156 -4.23 -17.36 10.50
N ASP A 157 -4.00 -18.02 9.37
CA ASP A 157 -2.70 -18.50 8.92
C ASP A 157 -1.97 -17.45 8.07
N LEU A 158 -1.39 -16.45 8.75
CA LEU A 158 -0.61 -15.39 8.11
C LEU A 158 0.59 -15.95 7.33
N TYR A 159 1.31 -16.92 7.88
CA TYR A 159 2.53 -17.45 7.25
C TYR A 159 2.22 -18.34 6.06
N GLY A 160 1.14 -19.13 6.11
CA GLY A 160 0.62 -19.86 4.96
C GLY A 160 0.21 -18.92 3.83
N LEU A 161 -0.47 -17.81 4.15
CA LEU A 161 -0.82 -16.78 3.17
C LEU A 161 0.42 -16.15 2.53
N ILE A 162 1.41 -15.76 3.33
CA ILE A 162 2.69 -15.21 2.83
C ILE A 162 3.41 -16.23 1.95
N GLY A 163 3.45 -17.50 2.36
CA GLY A 163 4.07 -18.58 1.60
C GLY A 163 3.43 -18.72 0.23
N ARG A 164 2.10 -18.86 0.20
CA ARG A 164 1.31 -18.94 -1.04
C ARG A 164 1.55 -17.76 -1.97
N VAL A 165 1.50 -16.53 -1.45
CA VAL A 165 1.70 -15.33 -2.26
C VAL A 165 3.11 -15.29 -2.81
N ALA A 166 4.12 -15.59 -1.99
CA ALA A 166 5.51 -15.64 -2.45
C ALA A 166 5.71 -16.70 -3.54
N ASP A 167 5.09 -17.87 -3.43
CA ASP A 167 5.23 -18.94 -4.42
C ASP A 167 4.61 -18.57 -5.78
N ALA A 168 3.59 -17.71 -5.79
CA ALA A 168 2.98 -17.17 -7.01
C ALA A 168 3.76 -16.00 -7.63
N MET A 169 4.74 -15.43 -6.92
CA MET A 169 5.48 -14.26 -7.40
C MET A 169 6.59 -14.62 -8.40
N PRO A 170 6.95 -13.70 -9.32
CA PRO A 170 8.04 -13.90 -10.25
C PRO A 170 9.35 -14.26 -9.54
N ALA A 171 10.08 -15.23 -10.08
CA ALA A 171 11.32 -15.76 -9.47
C ALA A 171 12.38 -14.69 -9.15
N LYS A 172 12.39 -13.56 -9.88
CA LYS A 172 13.27 -12.42 -9.60
C LYS A 172 13.04 -11.77 -8.22
N LEU A 173 11.85 -11.95 -7.65
CA LEU A 173 11.45 -11.42 -6.33
C LEU A 173 11.61 -12.47 -5.22
N THR A 174 11.79 -13.74 -5.57
CA THR A 174 11.70 -14.87 -4.63
C THR A 174 12.90 -15.81 -4.64
N ARG A 175 14.02 -15.41 -5.28
CA ARG A 175 15.30 -16.13 -5.24
C ARG A 175 16.27 -15.55 -4.21
N GLY A 176 16.95 -16.42 -3.48
CA GLY A 176 18.05 -16.07 -2.57
C GLY A 176 17.64 -15.03 -1.52
N THR A 177 18.46 -13.98 -1.37
CA THR A 177 18.23 -12.91 -0.39
C THR A 177 16.98 -12.07 -0.67
N HIS A 178 16.45 -12.09 -1.89
CA HIS A 178 15.22 -11.38 -2.24
C HIS A 178 13.99 -12.03 -1.59
N LEU A 179 13.98 -13.36 -1.42
CA LEU A 179 12.84 -14.06 -0.80
C LEU A 179 12.58 -13.57 0.62
N MET A 180 13.64 -13.44 1.43
CA MET A 180 13.50 -13.00 2.82
C MET A 180 13.00 -11.55 2.90
N ARG A 181 13.47 -10.69 2.00
CA ARG A 181 12.97 -9.31 1.89
C ARG A 181 11.49 -9.30 1.50
N THR A 182 11.11 -10.05 0.47
CA THR A 182 9.73 -10.13 -0.01
C THR A 182 8.80 -10.66 1.08
N ARG A 183 9.18 -11.73 1.79
CA ARG A 183 8.42 -12.26 2.93
C ARG A 183 8.29 -11.24 4.06
N GLY A 184 9.35 -10.49 4.36
CA GLY A 184 9.29 -9.40 5.35
C GLY A 184 8.30 -8.30 4.97
N GLN A 185 8.30 -7.88 3.70
CA GLN A 185 7.36 -6.88 3.18
C GLN A 185 5.91 -7.38 3.19
N LEU A 186 5.69 -8.64 2.80
CA LEU A 186 4.37 -9.26 2.86
C LEU A 186 3.89 -9.41 4.31
N HIS A 187 4.79 -9.77 5.24
CA HIS A 187 4.48 -9.85 6.66
C HIS A 187 4.05 -8.49 7.22
N GLU A 188 4.84 -7.45 6.99
CA GLU A 188 4.52 -6.08 7.41
C GLU A 188 3.12 -5.68 6.92
N ARG A 189 2.84 -5.86 5.62
CA ARG A 189 1.58 -5.47 5.02
C ARG A 189 0.37 -6.31 5.48
N TYR A 190 0.52 -7.63 5.61
CA TYR A 190 -0.61 -8.51 5.93
C TYR A 190 -0.87 -8.64 7.43
N SER A 191 0.11 -8.36 8.28
CA SER A 191 -0.09 -8.34 9.74
C SER A 191 -1.14 -7.30 10.13
N ASP A 192 -1.07 -6.09 9.56
CA ASP A 192 -2.01 -5.02 9.88
C ASP A 192 -3.44 -5.35 9.44
N VAL A 193 -3.58 -6.01 8.29
CA VAL A 193 -4.87 -6.56 7.84
C VAL A 193 -5.39 -7.52 8.90
N PHE A 194 -4.62 -8.56 9.26
CA PHE A 194 -5.06 -9.58 10.22
C PHE A 194 -5.39 -9.02 11.61
N ASN A 195 -4.63 -8.03 12.06
CA ASN A 195 -4.82 -7.37 13.35
C ASN A 195 -6.09 -6.52 13.40
N THR A 196 -6.57 -6.05 12.25
CA THR A 196 -7.71 -5.12 12.18
C THR A 196 -8.91 -5.68 11.43
N LEU A 197 -8.89 -6.98 11.08
CA LEU A 197 -10.01 -7.68 10.45
C LEU A 197 -11.27 -7.58 11.29
N ALA A 198 -12.30 -6.95 10.72
CA ALA A 198 -13.65 -7.01 11.25
C ALA A 198 -14.20 -8.45 11.14
N PRO A 199 -15.10 -8.87 12.04
CA PRO A 199 -15.75 -10.16 11.94
C PRO A 199 -16.53 -10.32 10.63
N GLY A 200 -16.47 -11.52 10.05
CA GLY A 200 -17.21 -11.89 8.85
C GLY A 200 -16.57 -11.44 7.54
N ARG A 201 -17.28 -11.70 6.44
CA ARG A 201 -16.89 -11.35 5.07
C ARG A 201 -18.12 -11.16 4.20
N GLY A 202 -18.01 -10.30 3.19
CA GLY A 202 -19.01 -10.17 2.13
C GLY A 202 -18.67 -11.08 0.95
N ARG A 203 -19.67 -11.65 0.29
CA ARG A 203 -19.48 -12.42 -0.95
C ARG A 203 -19.55 -11.50 -2.16
N ILE A 204 -18.53 -11.53 -3.01
CA ILE A 204 -18.55 -10.83 -4.29
C ILE A 204 -19.52 -11.58 -5.22
N ALA A 205 -20.43 -10.84 -5.85
CA ALA A 205 -21.42 -11.38 -6.77
C ALA A 205 -21.60 -10.44 -7.97
N PRO A 206 -22.09 -10.93 -9.12
CA PRO A 206 -22.46 -10.07 -10.24
C PRO A 206 -23.38 -8.93 -9.79
N GLY A 207 -23.07 -7.70 -10.17
CA GLY A 207 -23.81 -6.49 -9.75
C GLY A 207 -23.49 -6.01 -8.32
N HIS A 208 -22.74 -6.77 -7.53
CA HIS A 208 -22.30 -6.41 -6.17
C HIS A 208 -20.78 -6.54 -6.02
N PRO A 209 -19.99 -5.71 -6.73
CA PRO A 209 -18.53 -5.78 -6.72
C PRO A 209 -17.90 -5.42 -5.37
N LEU A 210 -18.66 -4.75 -4.49
CA LEU A 210 -18.25 -4.41 -3.12
C LEU A 210 -18.69 -5.45 -2.08
N GLY A 211 -19.24 -6.57 -2.53
CA GLY A 211 -19.63 -7.70 -1.71
C GLY A 211 -20.99 -7.53 -1.05
N VAL A 212 -21.76 -8.62 -1.02
CA VAL A 212 -23.00 -8.73 -0.25
C VAL A 212 -22.66 -9.28 1.13
N TRP A 213 -22.94 -8.50 2.17
CA TRP A 213 -22.80 -8.92 3.56
C TRP A 213 -24.10 -9.59 3.98
N THR A 214 -24.10 -10.90 4.18
CA THR A 214 -25.18 -11.55 4.91
C THR A 214 -24.98 -11.21 6.38
N GLN A 215 -25.77 -10.26 6.91
CA GLN A 215 -25.85 -10.09 8.36
C GLN A 215 -26.25 -11.44 8.99
N PRO A 216 -25.61 -11.87 10.09
CA PRO A 216 -26.15 -12.97 10.85
C PRO A 216 -27.58 -12.59 11.30
N PRO A 217 -28.56 -13.50 11.20
CA PRO A 217 -29.92 -13.22 11.67
C PRO A 217 -29.86 -12.97 13.18
N GLY A 218 -29.94 -11.71 13.62
CA GLY A 218 -30.01 -11.39 15.05
C GLY A 218 -29.59 -10.01 15.51
N GLU A 219 -28.84 -9.22 14.73
CA GLU A 219 -28.49 -7.84 15.12
C GLU A 219 -29.41 -6.82 14.44
N ALA A 220 -30.34 -6.30 15.23
CA ALA A 220 -31.19 -5.16 14.89
C ALA A 220 -30.35 -3.85 14.83
N PRO A 221 -30.79 -2.86 14.03
CA PRO A 221 -30.04 -1.62 13.74
C PRO A 221 -29.76 -0.72 14.96
#